data_AF-Q5DCP3-F1
#
_entry.id   AF-Q5DCP3-F1
#
_cell.length_a   1.000
_cell.length_b   1.000
_cell.length_c   1.000
_cell.angle_alpha   90.00
_cell.angle_beta   90.00
_cell.angle_gamma   90.00
#
_symmetry.space_group_name_H-M   'P 1'
#
loop_
_entity.id
_entity.type
_entity.pdbx_description
1 polymer ?
#
loop_
_entity_poly.entity_id
_entity_poly.type
_entity_poly.pdbx_seq_one_letter_code
_entity_poly.pdbx_strand_id
1 'polypeptide(L)'
;MKNVEFVYSDGGIVIQVKKPQVHTFKTMVEQIKDPKLMCVDFSEPEENKMLHLIYLTLMKFNSETGRYPNLWDKDNDDWNIFRDQMFTLQKLQMINPINKMNESLAKRLCIACQGQLAPLCAIFGGIAAQEAIKAITSTFTPINQWLTFIVLQLYH
;
A
#
# COMPACT_ATOMS: atom_id res chain seq x y z
N MET A 1 -4.80 9.04 -61.59
CA MET A 1 -3.75 8.16 -61.03
C MET A 1 -4.44 7.03 -60.28
N LYS A 2 -4.25 5.78 -60.68
CA LYS A 2 -4.92 4.61 -60.07
C LYS A 2 -4.25 4.30 -58.72
N ASN A 3 -5.04 4.20 -57.65
CA ASN A 3 -4.60 3.58 -56.41
C ASN A 3 -4.34 2.10 -56.69
N VAL A 4 -3.07 1.71 -56.67
CA VAL A 4 -2.66 0.31 -56.78
C VAL A 4 -2.64 -0.24 -55.35
N GLU A 5 -3.69 -0.97 -54.98
CA GLU A 5 -3.71 -1.75 -53.74
C GLU A 5 -3.01 -3.08 -54.00
N PHE A 6 -1.87 -3.28 -53.36
CA PHE A 6 -1.18 -4.57 -53.35
C PHE A 6 -1.91 -5.51 -52.38
N VAL A 7 -2.48 -6.58 -52.90
CA VAL A 7 -3.12 -7.63 -52.09
C VAL A 7 -2.00 -8.40 -51.37
N TYR A 8 -2.09 -8.50 -50.04
CA TYR A 8 -1.16 -9.29 -49.22
C TYR A 8 -1.07 -10.72 -49.77
N SER A 9 0.15 -11.14 -50.13
CA SER A 9 0.40 -12.37 -50.90
C SER A 9 0.65 -13.59 -50.00
N ASP A 10 1.70 -13.58 -49.18
CA ASP A 10 1.89 -14.52 -48.05
C ASP A 10 3.12 -14.09 -47.22
N GLY A 11 3.14 -14.42 -45.93
CA GLY A 11 4.25 -14.17 -45.01
C GLY A 11 4.34 -12.76 -44.40
N GLY A 12 4.79 -12.70 -43.13
CA GLY A 12 5.04 -11.46 -42.40
C GLY A 12 5.59 -11.72 -41.01
N ILE A 13 6.51 -10.88 -40.53
CA ILE A 13 7.00 -10.90 -39.14
C ILE A 13 6.38 -9.71 -38.42
N VAL A 14 5.61 -9.98 -37.38
CA VAL A 14 5.04 -8.94 -36.51
C VAL A 14 5.97 -8.76 -35.31
N ILE A 15 6.43 -7.53 -35.08
CA ILE A 15 7.22 -7.16 -33.90
C ILE A 15 6.35 -6.30 -33.00
N GLN A 16 6.18 -6.72 -31.74
CA GLN A 16 5.46 -5.93 -30.76
C GLN A 16 6.31 -4.75 -30.30
N VAL A 17 5.82 -3.53 -30.53
CA VAL A 17 6.44 -2.30 -30.02
C VAL A 17 5.63 -1.79 -28.83
N LYS A 18 6.28 -1.60 -27.68
CA LYS A 18 5.66 -0.97 -26.50
C LYS A 18 5.56 0.53 -26.73
N LYS A 19 4.34 1.07 -26.74
CA LYS A 19 4.10 2.51 -26.84
C LYS A 19 4.30 3.18 -25.47
N PRO A 20 4.83 4.42 -25.42
CA PRO A 20 4.89 5.18 -24.17
C PRO A 20 3.49 5.34 -23.55
N GLN A 21 3.39 5.13 -22.24
CA GLN A 21 2.15 5.34 -21.48
C GLN A 21 2.36 6.48 -20.48
N VAL A 22 1.38 7.38 -20.40
CA VAL A 22 1.39 8.48 -19.42
C VAL A 22 0.72 7.98 -18.15
N HIS A 23 1.43 8.09 -17.03
CA HIS A 23 0.90 7.76 -15.70
C HIS A 23 0.72 9.04 -14.88
N THR A 24 -0.47 9.22 -14.30
CA THR A 24 -0.80 10.36 -13.42
C THR A 24 -1.03 9.86 -12.00
N PHE A 25 -0.45 10.56 -11.02
CA PHE A 25 -0.57 10.26 -9.60
C PHE A 25 -1.42 11.30 -8.91
N LYS A 26 -2.18 10.86 -7.91
CA LYS A 26 -2.94 11.76 -7.03
C LYS A 26 -2.01 12.27 -5.93
N THR A 27 -2.36 13.39 -5.32
CA THR A 27 -1.60 13.91 -4.18
C THR A 27 -1.76 13.01 -2.95
N MET A 28 -0.81 13.09 -2.02
CA MET A 28 -0.88 12.33 -0.76
C MET A 28 -2.17 12.61 0.02
N VAL A 29 -2.63 13.87 0.03
CA VAL A 29 -3.85 14.29 0.74
C VAL A 29 -5.09 13.64 0.16
N GLU A 30 -5.18 13.54 -1.17
CA GLU A 30 -6.29 12.85 -1.84
C GLU A 30 -6.22 11.34 -1.60
N GLN A 31 -5.00 10.78 -1.57
CA GLN A 31 -4.78 9.36 -1.31
C GLN A 31 -5.08 8.92 0.12
N ILE A 32 -4.90 9.78 1.11
CA ILE A 32 -5.30 9.48 2.49
C ILE A 32 -6.83 9.31 2.56
N LYS A 33 -7.59 10.04 1.74
CA LYS A 33 -9.07 9.96 1.71
C LYS A 33 -9.59 8.80 0.89
N ASP A 34 -8.95 8.54 -0.26
CA ASP A 34 -9.29 7.51 -1.23
C ASP A 34 -8.03 6.78 -1.71
N PRO A 35 -7.52 5.83 -0.89
CA PRO A 35 -6.24 5.18 -1.17
C PRO A 35 -6.39 4.18 -2.31
N LYS A 36 -5.49 4.28 -3.30
CA LYS A 36 -5.33 3.28 -4.34
C LYS A 36 -4.34 2.22 -3.87
N LEU A 37 -4.91 1.17 -3.27
CA LEU A 37 -4.18 0.06 -2.69
C LEU A 37 -3.82 -0.96 -3.78
N MET A 38 -2.53 -1.24 -3.91
CA MET A 38 -2.04 -2.36 -4.70
C MET A 38 -2.02 -3.61 -3.83
N CYS A 39 -2.91 -4.56 -4.13
CA CYS A 39 -2.90 -5.90 -3.52
C CYS A 39 -1.62 -6.63 -3.96
N VAL A 40 -0.72 -6.94 -3.01
CA VAL A 40 0.33 -7.95 -3.24
C VAL A 40 -0.27 -9.35 -3.11
N ASP A 41 -1.21 -9.51 -2.18
CA ASP A 41 -2.01 -10.71 -1.99
C ASP A 41 -3.46 -10.41 -2.38
N PHE A 42 -3.97 -11.15 -3.37
CA PHE A 42 -5.33 -11.00 -3.89
C PHE A 42 -6.38 -11.74 -3.05
N SER A 43 -5.95 -12.54 -2.06
CA SER A 43 -6.86 -13.33 -1.24
C SER A 43 -7.73 -12.46 -0.31
N GLU A 44 -7.20 -11.37 0.22
CA GLU A 44 -7.91 -10.54 1.21
C GLU A 44 -7.80 -9.02 0.94
N PRO A 45 -8.57 -8.48 -0.02
CA PRO A 45 -8.54 -7.05 -0.36
C PRO A 45 -9.03 -6.13 0.78
N GLU A 46 -9.86 -6.64 1.70
CA GLU A 46 -10.31 -5.88 2.88
C GLU A 46 -9.17 -5.68 3.90
N GLU A 47 -8.25 -6.64 4.02
CA GLU A 47 -7.10 -6.52 4.92
C GLU A 47 -6.19 -5.37 4.50
N ASN A 48 -5.97 -5.15 3.20
CA ASN A 48 -5.13 -4.03 2.74
C ASN A 48 -5.68 -2.66 3.15
N LYS A 49 -7.01 -2.48 3.15
CA LYS A 49 -7.64 -1.25 3.64
C LYS A 49 -7.42 -1.09 5.15
N MET A 50 -7.55 -2.18 5.89
CA MET A 50 -7.31 -2.19 7.32
C MET A 50 -5.86 -1.87 7.66
N LEU A 51 -4.89 -2.46 6.95
CA LEU A 51 -3.47 -2.19 7.15
C LEU A 51 -3.13 -0.73 6.86
N HIS A 52 -3.71 -0.15 5.80
CA HIS A 52 -3.54 1.27 5.52
C HIS A 52 -4.07 2.15 6.66
N LEU A 53 -5.28 1.84 7.16
CA LEU A 53 -5.87 2.56 8.30
C LEU A 53 -5.03 2.41 9.58
N ILE A 54 -4.51 1.21 9.86
CA ILE A 54 -3.62 0.96 11.00
C ILE A 54 -2.36 1.80 10.89
N TYR A 55 -1.75 1.89 9.69
CA TYR A 55 -0.56 2.72 9.48
C TYR A 55 -0.84 4.21 9.71
N LEU A 56 -1.95 4.74 9.20
CA LEU A 56 -2.37 6.12 9.45
C LEU A 56 -2.61 6.38 10.94
N THR A 57 -3.23 5.42 11.63
CA THR A 57 -3.47 5.49 13.08
C THR A 57 -2.16 5.50 13.83
N LEU A 58 -1.19 4.68 13.44
CA LEU A 58 0.15 4.65 14.04
C LEU A 58 0.89 5.98 13.87
N MET A 59 0.81 6.57 12.68
CA MET A 59 1.39 7.89 12.43
C MET A 59 0.74 8.96 13.31
N LYS A 60 -0.59 8.93 13.44
CA LYS A 60 -1.33 9.85 14.32
C LYS A 60 -0.95 9.67 15.78
N PHE A 61 -0.91 8.42 16.26
CA PHE A 61 -0.51 8.08 17.61
C PHE A 61 0.89 8.61 17.92
N ASN A 62 1.85 8.37 17.03
CA ASN A 62 3.22 8.86 17.19
C ASN A 62 3.31 10.39 17.16
N SER A 63 2.47 11.05 16.35
CA SER A 63 2.40 12.51 16.30
C SER A 63 1.82 13.13 17.58
N GLU A 64 0.86 12.47 18.24
CA GLU A 64 0.20 13.00 19.45
C GLU A 64 0.95 12.64 20.73
N THR A 65 1.51 11.43 20.81
CA THR A 65 2.16 10.91 22.02
C THR A 65 3.69 11.03 21.99
N GLY A 66 4.28 11.29 20.81
CA GLY A 66 5.73 11.34 20.61
C GLY A 66 6.43 9.98 20.70
N ARG A 67 5.67 8.88 20.72
CA ARG A 67 6.20 7.51 20.81
C ARG A 67 5.33 6.52 20.04
N TYR A 68 5.86 5.32 19.81
CA TYR A 68 5.07 4.18 19.35
C TYR A 68 4.38 3.46 20.52
N PRO A 69 3.28 2.72 20.28
CA PRO A 69 2.65 1.87 21.28
C PRO A 69 3.66 0.90 21.90
N ASN A 70 3.58 0.68 23.21
CA ASN A 70 4.54 -0.18 23.91
C ASN A 70 4.32 -1.66 23.60
N LEU A 71 5.42 -2.43 23.57
CA LEU A 71 5.32 -3.89 23.57
C LEU A 71 4.70 -4.34 24.89
N TRP A 72 3.65 -5.16 24.82
CA TRP A 72 3.02 -5.78 25.99
C TRP A 72 2.41 -4.77 26.97
N ASP A 73 1.56 -3.89 26.44
CA ASP A 73 0.70 -3.01 27.24
C ASP A 73 -0.19 -3.82 28.19
N LYS A 74 0.19 -3.88 29.46
CA LYS A 74 -0.46 -4.70 30.49
C LYS A 74 -1.87 -4.22 30.80
N ASP A 75 -2.08 -2.91 30.72
CA ASP A 75 -3.34 -2.25 31.08
C ASP A 75 -4.21 -1.95 29.84
N ASN A 76 -3.68 -2.17 28.63
CA ASN A 76 -4.29 -1.86 27.34
C ASN A 76 -4.60 -0.36 27.12
N ASP A 77 -3.93 0.53 27.85
CA ASP A 77 -4.11 1.98 27.71
C ASP A 77 -3.70 2.49 26.31
N ASP A 78 -2.56 2.05 25.78
CA ASP A 78 -2.10 2.38 24.43
C ASP A 78 -3.04 1.80 23.37
N TRP A 79 -3.51 0.56 23.58
CA TRP A 79 -4.49 -0.05 22.68
C TRP A 79 -5.80 0.72 22.65
N ASN A 80 -6.31 1.17 23.79
CA ASN A 80 -7.57 1.92 23.86
C ASN A 80 -7.46 3.25 23.11
N ILE A 81 -6.38 4.01 23.34
CA ILE A 81 -6.12 5.27 22.61
C ILE A 81 -6.00 5.00 21.11
N PHE A 82 -5.23 3.99 20.72
CA PHE A 82 -5.05 3.61 19.32
C PHE A 82 -6.39 3.22 18.67
N ARG A 83 -7.22 2.42 19.36
CA ARG A 83 -8.53 1.97 18.89
C ARG A 83 -9.47 3.16 18.65
N ASP A 84 -9.51 4.10 19.59
CA ASP A 84 -10.36 5.29 19.46
C ASP A 84 -9.91 6.20 18.30
N GLN A 85 -8.59 6.40 18.15
CA GLN A 85 -8.03 7.13 17.01
C GLN A 85 -8.37 6.43 15.69
N MET A 86 -8.25 5.11 15.62
CA MET A 86 -8.54 4.31 14.44
C MET A 86 -10.00 4.44 14.01
N PHE A 87 -10.96 4.32 14.94
CA PHE A 87 -12.38 4.52 14.65
C PHE A 87 -12.69 5.95 14.21
N THR A 88 -12.01 6.93 14.81
CA THR A 88 -12.15 8.34 14.44
C THR A 88 -11.66 8.59 13.01
N LEU A 89 -10.50 8.04 12.65
CA LEU A 89 -9.93 8.16 11.30
C LEU A 89 -10.81 7.48 10.25
N GLN A 90 -11.32 6.28 10.56
CA GLN A 90 -12.24 5.57 9.67
C GLN A 90 -13.51 6.38 9.38
N LYS A 91 -14.10 7.01 10.40
CA LYS A 91 -15.34 7.78 10.24
C LYS A 91 -15.14 9.12 9.54
N LEU A 92 -14.02 9.81 9.81
CA LEU A 92 -13.83 11.21 9.40
C LEU A 92 -12.99 11.37 8.13
N GLN A 93 -12.08 10.45 7.84
CA GLN A 93 -11.09 10.63 6.78
C GLN A 93 -11.27 9.67 5.61
N MET A 94 -11.91 8.51 5.80
CA MET A 94 -12.13 7.54 4.72
C MET A 94 -13.49 7.74 4.04
N ILE A 95 -13.48 7.86 2.71
CA ILE A 95 -14.72 7.91 1.91
C ILE A 95 -15.45 6.55 1.95
N ASN A 96 -14.68 5.46 1.98
CA ASN A 96 -15.18 4.09 2.02
C ASN A 96 -14.73 3.39 3.32
N PRO A 97 -15.56 3.38 4.37
CA PRO A 97 -15.22 2.74 5.64
C PRO A 97 -15.14 1.21 5.48
N ILE A 98 -14.39 0.57 6.38
CA ILE A 98 -14.22 -0.89 6.42
C ILE A 98 -15.45 -1.49 7.12
N ASN A 99 -16.14 -2.42 6.44
CA ASN A 99 -17.37 -3.04 6.96
C ASN A 99 -17.13 -3.93 8.18
N LYS A 100 -16.05 -4.72 8.16
CA LYS A 100 -15.68 -5.64 9.25
C LYS A 100 -14.22 -5.45 9.61
N MET A 101 -13.97 -4.88 10.77
CA MET A 101 -12.63 -4.69 11.30
C MET A 101 -12.21 -5.89 12.14
N ASN A 102 -11.06 -6.47 11.84
CA ASN A 102 -10.46 -7.52 12.67
C ASN A 102 -9.65 -6.87 13.79
N GLU A 103 -10.30 -6.58 14.93
CA GLU A 103 -9.67 -5.95 16.09
C GLU A 103 -8.49 -6.77 16.64
N SER A 104 -8.55 -8.10 16.54
CA SER A 104 -7.46 -8.99 16.98
C SER A 104 -6.19 -8.75 16.16
N LEU A 105 -6.34 -8.64 14.83
CA LEU A 105 -5.21 -8.33 13.95
C LEU A 105 -4.68 -6.91 14.19
N ALA A 106 -5.58 -5.92 14.31
CA ALA A 106 -5.18 -4.54 14.62
C ALA A 106 -4.40 -4.45 15.96
N LYS A 107 -4.85 -5.18 16.99
CA LYS A 107 -4.15 -5.25 18.28
C LYS A 107 -2.78 -5.89 18.16
N ARG A 108 -2.67 -7.01 17.43
CA ARG A 108 -1.38 -7.68 17.16
C ARG A 108 -0.39 -6.78 16.44
N LEU A 109 -0.87 -5.99 15.48
CA LEU A 109 -0.03 -5.03 14.77
C LEU A 109 0.39 -3.88 15.67
N CYS A 110 -0.52 -3.35 16.50
CA CYS A 110 -0.23 -2.30 17.47
C CYS A 110 0.93 -2.69 18.41
N ILE A 111 0.88 -3.89 19.00
CA ILE A 111 1.96 -4.38 19.88
C ILE A 111 3.27 -4.70 19.12
N ALA A 112 3.18 -4.98 17.82
CA ALA A 112 4.33 -5.29 16.97
C ALA A 112 4.98 -4.05 16.33
N CYS A 113 4.43 -2.85 16.54
CA CYS A 113 4.88 -1.63 15.86
C CYS A 113 6.34 -1.25 16.11
N GLN A 114 6.91 -1.64 17.26
CA GLN A 114 8.32 -1.40 17.58
C GLN A 114 9.27 -2.45 16.97
N GLY A 115 8.74 -3.51 16.36
CA GLY A 115 9.53 -4.58 15.77
C GLY A 115 10.25 -4.13 14.50
N GLN A 116 11.58 -4.16 14.52
CA GLN A 116 12.40 -3.93 13.33
C GLN A 116 13.03 -5.24 12.87
N LEU A 117 12.51 -5.82 11.79
CA LEU A 117 13.02 -7.06 11.22
C LEU A 117 13.94 -6.75 10.04
N ALA A 118 15.22 -7.13 10.15
CA ALA A 118 16.21 -6.89 9.10
C ALA A 118 15.78 -7.39 7.70
N PRO A 119 15.15 -8.59 7.55
CA PRO A 119 14.64 -9.03 6.25
C PRO A 119 13.56 -8.11 5.67
N LEU A 120 12.63 -7.60 6.48
CA LEU A 120 11.61 -6.67 6.01
C LEU A 120 12.21 -5.33 5.60
N CYS A 121 13.16 -4.82 6.39
CA CYS A 121 13.90 -3.60 6.03
C CYS A 121 14.62 -3.74 4.68
N ALA A 122 15.24 -4.89 4.43
CA ALA A 122 15.92 -5.17 3.15
C ALA A 122 14.94 -5.23 1.97
N ILE A 123 13.79 -5.89 2.15
CA ILE A 123 12.75 -5.98 1.10
C ILE A 123 12.21 -4.59 0.76
N PHE A 124 11.73 -3.85 1.75
CA PHE A 124 11.17 -2.51 1.51
C PHE A 124 12.23 -1.51 1.02
N GLY A 125 13.47 -1.62 1.50
CA GLY A 125 14.60 -0.83 1.01
C GLY A 125 14.89 -1.11 -0.47
N GLY A 126 14.88 -2.38 -0.87
CA GLY A 126 15.05 -2.78 -2.27
C GLY A 126 13.92 -2.26 -3.17
N ILE A 127 12.66 -2.37 -2.72
CA ILE A 127 11.50 -1.85 -3.45
C ILE A 127 11.60 -0.33 -3.60
N ALA A 128 11.88 0.40 -2.52
CA ALA A 128 12.02 1.85 -2.55
C ALA A 128 13.15 2.30 -3.49
N ALA A 129 14.30 1.62 -3.44
CA ALA A 129 15.41 1.89 -4.35
C ALA A 129 15.02 1.66 -5.82
N GLN A 130 14.27 0.59 -6.09
CA GLN A 130 13.79 0.32 -7.45
C GLN A 130 12.80 1.39 -7.91
N GLU A 131 11.85 1.81 -7.08
CA GLU A 131 10.91 2.90 -7.42
C GLU A 131 11.63 4.22 -7.70
N ALA A 132 12.71 4.53 -6.96
CA ALA A 132 13.55 5.69 -7.26
C ALA A 132 14.20 5.60 -8.66
N ILE A 133 14.70 4.43 -9.05
CA ILE A 133 15.24 4.19 -10.40
C ILE A 133 14.14 4.35 -11.46
N LYS A 134 12.93 3.84 -11.20
CA LYS A 134 11.80 3.99 -12.13
C LYS A 134 11.41 5.45 -12.34
N ALA A 135 11.41 6.24 -11.26
CA ALA A 135 11.09 7.66 -11.32
C ALA A 135 12.10 8.46 -12.17
N ILE A 136 13.38 8.08 -12.13
CA ILE A 136 14.44 8.77 -12.89
C ILE A 136 14.49 8.28 -14.34
N THR A 137 14.33 6.98 -14.57
CA THR A 137 14.56 6.36 -15.89
C THR A 137 13.30 6.33 -16.77
N SER A 138 12.10 6.39 -16.17
CA SER A 138 10.82 6.20 -16.86
C SER A 138 10.70 4.89 -17.67
N THR A 139 11.54 3.89 -17.35
CA THR A 139 11.64 2.65 -18.14
C THR A 139 10.62 1.59 -17.72
N PHE A 140 10.22 1.58 -16.45
CA PHE A 140 9.29 0.59 -15.91
C PHE A 140 8.08 1.26 -15.29
N THR A 141 6.97 0.51 -15.23
CA THR A 141 5.75 0.97 -14.58
C THR A 141 5.99 1.11 -13.07
N PRO A 142 5.83 2.31 -12.51
CA PRO A 142 5.92 2.55 -11.07
C PRO A 142 4.71 1.97 -10.31
N ILE A 143 4.86 1.83 -9.01
CA ILE A 143 3.76 1.48 -8.10
C ILE A 143 2.71 2.60 -8.10
N ASN A 144 1.43 2.22 -8.08
CA ASN A 144 0.29 3.14 -8.15
C ASN A 144 -0.82 2.73 -7.16
N GLN A 145 -0.82 3.15 -5.89
CA GLN A 145 0.05 4.16 -5.25
C GLN A 145 0.57 3.69 -3.88
N TRP A 146 -0.18 2.86 -3.19
CA TRP A 146 0.21 2.28 -1.91
C TRP A 146 0.51 0.80 -2.05
N LEU A 147 1.68 0.40 -1.57
CA LEU A 147 2.06 -1.00 -1.43
C LEU A 147 2.06 -1.34 0.06
N THR A 148 1.18 -2.25 0.46
CA THR A 148 1.12 -2.73 1.84
C THR A 148 1.45 -4.22 1.85
N PHE A 149 2.25 -4.63 2.83
CA PHE A 149 2.68 -6.02 2.97
C PHE A 149 2.69 -6.40 4.45
N ILE A 150 2.11 -7.55 4.77
CA ILE A 150 2.07 -8.12 6.11
C ILE A 150 2.56 -9.56 6.07
N VAL A 151 3.29 -9.97 7.10
CA VAL A 151 3.69 -11.37 7.29
C VAL A 151 3.01 -11.89 8.56
N LEU A 152 1.84 -12.51 8.40
CA LEU A 152 1.06 -13.04 9.52
C LEU A 152 1.63 -14.33 10.11
N GLN A 153 2.43 -15.08 9.34
CA GLN A 153 2.97 -16.40 9.71
C GLN A 153 4.14 -16.39 10.69
N LEU A 154 4.67 -15.21 11.06
CA LEU A 154 5.78 -15.11 12.02
C LEU A 154 5.35 -15.20 13.49
N TYR A 155 4.06 -15.41 13.77
CA TYR A 155 3.47 -15.42 15.12
C TYR A 155 2.64 -16.69 15.37
N HIS A 156 3.26 -17.85 15.19
CA HIS A 156 2.78 -19.12 15.72
C HIS A 156 3.46 -19.45 17.04
#